data_AF-A0A946PWS8-F1
#
_entry.id   AF-A0A946PWS8-F1
#
_cell.length_a   1.000
_cell.length_b   1.000
_cell.length_c   1.000
_cell.angle_alpha   90.00
_cell.angle_beta   90.00
_cell.angle_gamma   90.00
#
_symmetry.space_group_name_H-M   'P 1'
#
loop_
_entity.id
_entity.type
_entity.pdbx_description
1 polymer ?
#
loop_
_entity_poly.entity_id
_entity_poly.type
_entity_poly.pdbx_seq_one_letter_code
_entity_poly.pdbx_strand_id
1 'polypeptide(L)'
;MEFFDIILGAALLFYGRKVFWLFVGVLGFQSGLTLFTETFRAPNELGMILAVGVGIIAALLAIFLKKTAIGLAGLLAGASLASILAAKLPSEFSWIVILVGAILGVVVLMALFDWALIILSALVGAGMILEASASSIPGATLIFILLVIFGIGIQMKILQKEG
;
A
#
# COMPACT_ATOMS: atom_id res chain seq x y z
N MET A 1 -5.25 -8.57 -24.20
CA MET A 1 -4.58 -7.89 -23.09
C MET A 1 -5.61 -7.30 -22.14
N GLU A 2 -6.67 -6.64 -22.63
CA GLU A 2 -7.72 -6.01 -21.79
C GLU A 2 -8.46 -6.95 -20.82
N PHE A 3 -8.71 -8.21 -21.18
CA PHE A 3 -9.37 -9.16 -20.27
C PHE A 3 -8.50 -9.50 -19.04
N PHE A 4 -7.17 -9.49 -19.20
CA PHE A 4 -6.24 -9.73 -18.10
C PHE A 4 -6.23 -8.54 -17.13
N ASP A 5 -6.24 -7.32 -17.65
CA ASP A 5 -6.27 -6.09 -16.84
C ASP A 5 -7.58 -5.93 -16.08
N ILE A 6 -8.72 -6.34 -16.67
CA ILE A 6 -10.02 -6.36 -15.99
C ILE A 6 -10.02 -7.39 -14.85
N ILE A 7 -9.47 -8.58 -15.07
CA ILE A 7 -9.37 -9.62 -14.01
C ILE A 7 -8.42 -9.16 -12.91
N LEU A 8 -7.28 -8.57 -13.25
CA LEU A 8 -6.32 -8.04 -12.28
C LEU A 8 -6.92 -6.90 -11.48
N GLY A 9 -7.61 -5.96 -12.14
CA GLY A 9 -8.29 -4.85 -11.51
C GLY A 9 -9.39 -5.33 -10.56
N ALA A 10 -10.20 -6.31 -10.97
CA ALA A 10 -11.20 -6.94 -10.11
C ALA A 10 -10.54 -7.67 -8.92
N ALA A 11 -9.49 -8.46 -9.15
CA ALA A 11 -8.75 -9.15 -8.10
C ALA A 11 -8.16 -8.16 -7.09
N LEU A 12 -7.60 -7.02 -7.54
CA LEU A 12 -7.14 -5.93 -6.68
C LEU A 12 -8.30 -5.32 -5.88
N LEU A 13 -9.46 -5.13 -6.52
CA LEU A 13 -10.64 -4.55 -5.89
C LEU A 13 -11.18 -5.43 -4.75
N PHE A 14 -11.06 -6.76 -4.88
CA PHE A 14 -11.55 -7.72 -3.87
C PHE A 14 -10.48 -8.12 -2.83
N TYR A 15 -9.20 -8.25 -3.23
CA TYR A 15 -8.14 -8.81 -2.40
C TYR A 15 -7.02 -7.81 -2.01
N GLY A 16 -7.19 -6.51 -2.29
CA GLY A 16 -6.16 -5.46 -2.13
C GLY A 16 -5.27 -5.55 -0.89
N ARG A 17 -5.86 -5.73 0.30
CA ARG A 17 -5.11 -5.86 1.57
C ARG A 17 -4.14 -7.06 1.61
N LYS A 18 -4.51 -8.18 0.96
CA LYS A 18 -3.66 -9.39 0.85
C LYS A 18 -2.70 -9.31 -0.34
N VAL A 19 -3.03 -8.52 -1.37
CA VAL A 19 -2.26 -8.38 -2.61
C VAL A 19 -1.15 -7.31 -2.50
N PHE A 20 -1.08 -6.54 -1.41
CA PHE A 20 0.00 -5.54 -1.18
C PHE A 20 1.40 -6.08 -1.50
N TRP A 21 1.70 -7.30 -1.06
CA TRP A 21 2.96 -7.96 -1.34
C TRP A 21 3.27 -8.06 -2.83
N LEU A 22 2.28 -8.45 -3.60
CA LEU A 22 2.34 -8.60 -5.04
C LEU A 22 2.46 -7.22 -5.71
N PHE A 23 1.78 -6.20 -5.17
CA PHE A 23 1.90 -4.83 -5.66
C PHE A 23 3.33 -4.29 -5.53
N VAL A 24 3.95 -4.46 -4.36
CA VAL A 24 5.35 -4.09 -4.15
C VAL A 24 6.28 -4.93 -5.03
N GLY A 25 5.96 -6.20 -5.25
CA GLY A 25 6.69 -7.06 -6.18
C GLY A 25 6.62 -6.57 -7.63
N VAL A 26 5.46 -6.16 -8.11
CA VAL A 26 5.26 -5.60 -9.46
C VAL A 26 6.00 -4.28 -9.61
N LEU A 27 5.89 -3.38 -8.62
CA LEU A 27 6.65 -2.12 -8.63
C LEU A 27 8.17 -2.37 -8.59
N GLY A 28 8.62 -3.37 -7.83
CA GLY A 28 10.01 -3.80 -7.77
C GLY A 28 10.49 -4.40 -9.09
N PHE A 29 9.65 -5.18 -9.76
CA PHE A 29 9.93 -5.70 -11.11
C PHE A 29 10.02 -4.57 -12.14
N GLN A 30 9.06 -3.65 -12.15
CA GLN A 30 9.03 -2.53 -13.09
C GLN A 30 10.23 -1.60 -12.90
N SER A 31 10.55 -1.29 -11.64
CA SER A 31 11.73 -0.49 -11.30
C SER A 31 13.03 -1.24 -11.62
N GLY A 32 13.07 -2.55 -11.39
CA GLY A 32 14.18 -3.43 -11.74
C GLY A 32 14.42 -3.47 -13.25
N LEU A 33 13.36 -3.56 -14.06
CA LEU A 33 13.47 -3.50 -15.52
C LEU A 33 14.15 -2.20 -15.93
N THR A 34 13.61 -1.04 -15.53
CA THR A 34 14.20 0.27 -15.86
C THR A 34 15.66 0.37 -15.44
N LEU A 35 16.01 -0.09 -14.24
CA LEU A 35 17.39 -0.09 -13.76
C LEU A 35 18.29 -0.98 -14.63
N PHE A 36 17.93 -2.23 -14.89
CA PHE A 36 18.80 -3.16 -15.60
C PHE A 36 18.85 -2.93 -17.11
N THR A 37 17.74 -2.55 -17.74
CA THR A 37 17.68 -2.36 -19.19
C THR A 37 18.11 -0.96 -19.61
N GLU A 38 17.73 0.10 -18.88
CA GLU A 38 18.04 1.47 -19.29
C GLU A 38 19.33 2.00 -18.66
N THR A 39 19.56 1.74 -17.37
CA THR A 39 20.77 2.24 -16.68
C THR A 39 21.98 1.34 -16.91
N PHE A 40 21.83 0.03 -16.65
CA PHE A 40 22.94 -0.92 -16.79
C PHE A 40 23.09 -1.49 -18.20
N ARG A 41 22.15 -1.20 -19.12
CA ARG A 41 22.14 -1.69 -20.51
C ARG A 41 22.39 -3.20 -20.62
N ALA A 42 21.85 -3.96 -19.67
CA ALA A 42 21.97 -5.41 -19.69
C ALA A 42 21.26 -6.00 -20.91
N PRO A 43 21.71 -7.16 -21.44
CA PRO A 43 20.99 -7.87 -22.48
C PRO A 43 19.55 -8.15 -22.05
N ASN A 44 18.59 -8.00 -22.98
CA ASN A 44 17.16 -7.97 -22.65
C ASN A 44 16.71 -9.20 -21.83
N GLU A 45 17.23 -10.39 -22.14
CA GLU A 45 16.92 -11.62 -21.40
C GLU A 45 17.48 -11.63 -19.97
N LEU A 46 18.74 -11.20 -19.79
CA LEU A 46 19.37 -11.12 -18.47
C LEU A 46 18.74 -10.01 -17.60
N GLY A 47 18.42 -8.86 -18.21
CA GLY A 47 17.73 -7.77 -17.53
C GLY A 47 16.35 -8.20 -17.01
N MET A 48 15.62 -8.99 -17.79
CA MET A 48 14.31 -9.51 -17.39
C MET A 48 14.43 -10.49 -16.21
N ILE A 49 15.39 -11.43 -16.24
CA ILE A 49 15.63 -12.37 -15.14
C ILE A 49 16.00 -11.63 -13.84
N LEU A 50 16.90 -10.64 -13.93
CA LEU A 50 17.31 -9.84 -12.79
C LEU A 50 16.16 -8.99 -12.23
N ALA A 51 15.34 -8.40 -13.11
CA ALA A 51 14.16 -7.65 -12.71
C ALA A 51 13.13 -8.53 -11.99
N VAL A 52 12.91 -9.77 -12.46
CA VAL A 52 12.05 -10.75 -11.75
C VAL A 52 12.63 -11.04 -10.37
N GLY A 53 13.95 -11.25 -10.28
CA GLY A 53 14.63 -11.45 -9.00
C GLY A 53 14.41 -10.27 -8.04
N VAL A 54 14.57 -9.03 -8.50
CA VAL A 54 14.32 -7.83 -7.70
C VAL A 54 12.85 -7.73 -7.29
N GLY A 55 11.90 -8.03 -8.18
CA GLY A 55 10.48 -8.05 -7.86
C GLY A 55 10.15 -9.06 -6.76
N ILE A 56 10.69 -10.28 -6.84
CA ILE A 56 10.51 -11.31 -5.80
C ILE A 56 11.12 -10.87 -4.48
N ILE A 57 12.33 -10.30 -4.48
CA ILE A 57 13.00 -9.81 -3.27
C ILE A 57 12.20 -8.64 -2.66
N ALA A 58 11.77 -7.68 -3.48
CA ALA A 58 10.98 -6.53 -3.05
C ALA A 58 9.66 -6.96 -2.43
N ALA A 59 8.99 -7.92 -3.06
CA ALA A 59 7.84 -8.58 -2.48
C ALA A 59 8.26 -9.16 -1.13
N LEU A 60 9.15 -10.16 -1.06
CA LEU A 60 9.50 -10.86 0.18
C LEU A 60 9.83 -9.89 1.33
N LEU A 61 10.62 -8.85 1.04
CA LEU A 61 10.91 -7.77 1.97
C LEU A 61 9.64 -7.06 2.45
N ALA A 62 8.67 -6.77 1.58
CA ALA A 62 7.41 -6.17 1.97
C ALA A 62 6.63 -7.00 3.00
N ILE A 63 6.63 -8.34 2.95
CA ILE A 63 5.96 -9.16 3.99
C ILE A 63 6.66 -8.98 5.34
N PHE A 64 7.99 -9.09 5.36
CA PHE A 64 8.75 -9.07 6.60
C PHE A 64 8.84 -7.66 7.20
N LEU A 65 9.09 -6.65 6.38
CA LEU A 65 9.33 -5.28 6.84
C LEU A 65 8.03 -4.55 7.13
N LYS A 66 6.90 -4.85 6.47
CA LYS A 66 5.64 -4.09 6.64
C LYS A 66 5.27 -3.92 8.12
N LYS A 67 5.14 -5.02 8.86
CA LYS A 67 4.66 -4.96 10.26
C LYS A 67 5.64 -4.21 11.16
N THR A 68 6.94 -4.46 10.99
CA THR A 68 8.00 -3.84 11.78
C THR A 68 8.16 -2.36 11.45
N ALA A 69 8.13 -1.99 10.17
CA ALA A 69 8.25 -0.62 9.70
C ALA A 69 7.08 0.24 10.18
N ILE A 70 5.84 -0.25 10.06
CA ILE A 70 4.65 0.46 10.54
C ILE A 70 4.69 0.60 12.06
N GLY A 71 5.08 -0.46 12.78
CA GLY A 71 5.22 -0.41 14.23
C GLY A 71 6.26 0.61 14.69
N LEU A 72 7.45 0.59 14.09
CA LEU A 72 8.52 1.55 14.43
C LEU A 72 8.13 2.98 14.04
N ALA A 73 7.55 3.18 12.85
CA ALA A 73 7.06 4.49 12.43
C ALA A 73 5.97 5.01 13.38
N GLY A 74 5.04 4.14 13.81
CA GLY A 74 3.99 4.47 14.78
C GLY A 74 4.52 4.83 16.15
N LEU A 75 5.50 4.07 16.64
CA LEU A 75 6.16 4.32 17.91
C LEU A 75 6.89 5.67 17.89
N LEU A 76 7.68 5.93 16.85
CA LEU A 76 8.45 7.17 16.72
C LEU A 76 7.54 8.38 16.51
N ALA A 77 6.56 8.29 15.62
CA ALA A 77 5.60 9.36 15.38
C ALA A 77 4.74 9.65 16.62
N GLY A 78 4.23 8.60 17.27
CA GLY A 78 3.44 8.71 18.50
C GLY A 78 4.23 9.34 19.65
N ALA A 79 5.47 8.89 19.87
CA ALA A 79 6.36 9.47 20.87
C ALA A 79 6.68 10.94 20.57
N SER A 80 6.92 11.28 19.29
CA SER A 80 7.23 12.65 18.87
C SER A 80 6.05 13.60 19.02
N LEU A 81 4.83 13.14 18.72
CA LEU A 81 3.63 13.94 18.94
C LEU A 81 3.35 14.12 20.44
N ALA A 82 3.51 13.05 21.21
CA ALA A 82 3.29 13.11 22.65
C ALA A 82 4.37 13.90 23.40
N SER A 83 5.60 13.99 22.89
CA SER A 83 6.64 14.84 23.50
C SER A 83 6.28 16.33 23.41
N ILE A 84 5.61 16.76 22.33
CA ILE A 84 5.08 18.12 22.20
C ILE A 84 4.03 18.41 23.27
N LEU A 85 3.16 17.44 23.57
CA LEU A 85 2.18 17.57 24.65
C LEU A 85 2.87 17.53 26.02
N ALA A 86 3.79 16.59 26.22
CA ALA A 86 4.51 16.39 27.48
C ALA A 86 5.35 17.61 27.88
N ALA A 87 5.86 18.37 26.91
CA ALA A 87 6.57 19.63 27.16
C ALA A 87 5.69 20.71 27.84
N LYS A 88 4.36 20.58 27.79
CA LYS A 88 3.41 21.48 28.45
C LYS A 88 2.96 20.99 29.84
N LEU A 89 3.37 19.79 30.24
CA LEU A 89 3.01 19.15 31.51
C LEU A 89 4.19 19.20 32.52
N PRO A 90 3.90 19.00 33.82
CA PRO A 90 4.95 18.81 34.82
C PRO A 90 5.85 17.62 34.46
N SER A 91 7.15 17.77 34.69
CA SER A 91 8.21 16.79 34.37
C SER A 91 7.89 15.37 34.85
N GLU A 92 7.26 15.25 36.03
CA GLU A 92 6.92 13.98 36.68
C GLU A 92 6.00 13.08 35.84
N PHE A 93 5.13 13.65 35.01
CA PHE A 93 4.19 12.90 34.16
C PHE A 93 4.62 12.81 32.69
N SER A 94 5.67 13.53 32.30
CA SER A 94 6.12 13.65 30.90
C SER A 94 6.44 12.30 30.26
N TRP A 95 7.15 11.42 30.99
CA TRP A 95 7.52 10.10 30.50
C TRP A 95 6.32 9.17 30.26
N ILE A 96 5.27 9.26 31.08
CA ILE A 96 4.03 8.49 30.92
C ILE A 96 3.31 8.92 29.64
N VAL A 97 3.19 10.23 29.42
CA VAL A 97 2.52 10.78 28.24
C VAL A 97 3.24 10.35 26.97
N ILE A 98 4.57 10.38 26.96
CA ILE A 98 5.39 9.92 25.82
C ILE A 98 5.19 8.42 25.56
N LEU A 99 5.21 7.58 26.60
CA LEU A 99 4.99 6.13 26.45
C LEU A 99 3.58 5.81 25.93
N VAL A 100 2.55 6.45 26.50
CA VAL A 100 1.17 6.27 26.05
C VAL A 100 1.01 6.73 24.61
N GLY A 101 1.58 7.88 24.25
CA GLY A 101 1.59 8.39 22.89
C GLY A 101 2.30 7.47 21.90
N ALA A 102 3.42 6.89 22.29
CA ALA A 102 4.16 5.93 21.47
C ALA A 102 3.31 4.67 21.19
N ILE A 103 2.68 4.09 22.22
CA ILE A 103 1.81 2.91 22.07
C ILE A 103 0.58 3.25 21.23
N LEU A 104 -0.08 4.37 21.50
CA LEU A 104 -1.22 4.85 20.71
C LEU A 104 -0.81 5.08 19.25
N GLY A 105 0.36 5.65 19.02
CA GLY A 105 0.91 5.86 17.68
C GLY A 105 1.05 4.55 16.91
N VAL A 106 1.57 3.49 17.54
CA VAL A 106 1.62 2.15 16.92
C VAL A 106 0.23 1.67 16.53
N VAL A 107 -0.73 1.71 17.46
CA VAL A 107 -2.10 1.22 17.22
C VAL A 107 -2.77 2.00 16.09
N VAL A 108 -2.67 3.32 16.12
CA VAL A 108 -3.26 4.22 15.11
C VAL A 108 -2.63 3.98 13.74
N LEU A 109 -1.30 3.89 13.64
CA LEU A 109 -0.63 3.66 12.35
C LEU A 109 -0.88 2.25 11.81
N MET A 110 -0.96 1.23 12.67
CA MET A 110 -1.37 -0.11 12.25
C MET A 110 -2.79 -0.11 11.67
N ALA A 111 -3.73 0.58 12.32
CA ALA A 111 -5.08 0.73 11.81
C ALA A 111 -5.10 1.51 10.49
N LEU A 112 -4.48 2.70 10.45
CA LEU A 112 -4.44 3.56 9.27
C LEU A 112 -3.79 2.87 8.07
N PHE A 113 -2.81 2.00 8.27
CA PHE A 113 -2.16 1.31 7.17
C PHE A 113 -3.10 0.36 6.43
N ASP A 114 -3.94 -0.39 7.16
CA ASP A 114 -4.94 -1.26 6.51
C ASP A 114 -5.96 -0.43 5.71
N TRP A 115 -6.37 0.74 6.23
CA TRP A 115 -7.22 1.67 5.50
C TRP A 115 -6.52 2.26 4.26
N ALA A 116 -5.25 2.61 4.37
CA ALA A 116 -4.46 3.10 3.25
C ALA A 116 -4.36 2.06 2.13
N LEU A 117 -4.18 0.78 2.48
CA LEU A 117 -4.18 -0.31 1.49
C LEU A 117 -5.53 -0.47 0.79
N ILE A 118 -6.63 -0.34 1.53
CA ILE A 118 -7.97 -0.42 0.95
C ILE A 118 -8.18 0.68 -0.09
N ILE A 119 -7.86 1.92 0.28
CA ILE A 119 -8.03 3.08 -0.60
C ILE A 119 -7.11 2.96 -1.82
N LEU A 120 -5.83 2.66 -1.62
CA LEU A 120 -4.86 2.56 -2.71
C LEU A 120 -5.23 1.44 -3.68
N SER A 121 -5.64 0.28 -3.16
CA SER A 121 -6.05 -0.84 -4.02
C SER A 121 -7.34 -0.55 -4.78
N ALA A 122 -8.31 0.12 -4.16
CA ALA A 122 -9.53 0.53 -4.84
C ALA A 122 -9.24 1.55 -5.96
N LEU A 123 -8.35 2.52 -5.72
CA LEU A 123 -7.92 3.50 -6.71
C LEU A 123 -7.21 2.84 -7.89
N VAL A 124 -6.20 2.00 -7.61
CA VAL A 124 -5.44 1.35 -8.68
C VAL A 124 -6.29 0.34 -9.44
N GLY A 125 -7.08 -0.48 -8.73
CA GLY A 125 -7.99 -1.45 -9.37
C GLY A 125 -9.04 -0.78 -10.25
N ALA A 126 -9.66 0.31 -9.79
CA ALA A 126 -10.59 1.09 -10.61
C ALA A 126 -9.90 1.76 -11.81
N GLY A 127 -8.66 2.22 -11.64
CA GLY A 127 -7.86 2.82 -12.70
C GLY A 127 -7.56 1.81 -13.82
N MET A 128 -7.10 0.61 -13.45
CA MET A 128 -6.83 -0.47 -14.40
C MET A 128 -8.09 -0.89 -15.17
N ILE A 129 -9.24 -1.00 -14.49
CA ILE A 129 -10.52 -1.33 -15.15
C ILE A 129 -10.91 -0.24 -16.15
N LEU A 130 -10.69 1.02 -15.81
CA LEU A 130 -11.03 2.15 -16.67
C LEU A 130 -10.12 2.22 -17.91
N GLU A 131 -8.81 2.04 -17.73
CA GLU A 131 -7.85 1.99 -18.84
C GLU A 131 -8.14 0.82 -19.78
N ALA A 132 -8.47 -0.35 -19.23
CA ALA A 132 -8.81 -1.54 -20.01
C ALA A 132 -10.17 -1.45 -20.72
N SER A 133 -11.04 -0.50 -20.37
CA SER A 133 -12.37 -0.34 -20.97
C SER A 133 -12.38 0.57 -22.20
N ALA A 134 -11.21 0.94 -22.73
CA ALA A 134 -10.97 1.91 -23.80
C ALA A 134 -11.48 3.33 -23.48
N SER A 135 -10.58 4.31 -23.60
CA SER A 135 -10.71 5.72 -23.15
C SER A 135 -11.81 6.58 -23.81
N SER A 136 -12.86 6.00 -24.40
CA SER A 136 -13.89 6.71 -25.17
C SER A 136 -15.30 6.64 -24.56
N ILE A 137 -15.44 6.24 -23.30
CA ILE A 137 -16.73 6.26 -22.61
C ILE A 137 -16.95 7.67 -22.01
N PRO A 138 -17.95 8.45 -22.49
CA PRO A 138 -18.36 9.68 -21.82
C PRO A 138 -18.79 9.36 -20.38
N GLY A 139 -18.16 10.01 -19.39
CA GLY A 139 -18.43 9.72 -17.97
C GLY A 139 -17.43 8.76 -17.31
N ALA A 140 -16.28 8.50 -17.94
CA ALA A 140 -15.16 7.74 -17.35
C ALA A 140 -14.83 8.12 -15.89
N THR A 141 -14.80 9.41 -15.56
CA THR A 141 -14.58 9.90 -14.19
C THR A 141 -15.67 9.46 -13.22
N LEU A 142 -16.94 9.45 -13.66
CA LEU A 142 -18.07 9.03 -12.83
C LEU A 142 -18.00 7.53 -12.56
N ILE A 143 -17.70 6.74 -13.60
CA ILE A 143 -17.51 5.28 -13.50
C ILE A 143 -16.35 4.95 -12.56
N PHE A 144 -15.22 5.66 -12.69
CA PHE A 144 -14.08 5.52 -11.79
C PHE A 144 -14.46 5.77 -10.33
N ILE A 145 -15.14 6.90 -10.04
CA ILE A 145 -15.59 7.23 -8.68
C ILE A 145 -16.51 6.13 -8.14
N LEU A 146 -17.48 5.66 -8.93
CA LEU A 146 -18.39 4.59 -8.53
C LEU A 146 -17.65 3.28 -8.23
N LEU A 147 -16.69 2.90 -9.08
CA LEU A 147 -15.86 1.70 -8.87
C LEU A 147 -14.99 1.81 -7.62
N VAL A 148 -14.39 2.98 -7.35
CA VAL A 148 -13.60 3.22 -6.14
C VAL A 148 -14.47 3.10 -4.89
N ILE A 149 -15.63 3.77 -4.87
CA ILE A 149 -16.56 3.69 -3.73
C ILE A 149 -17.01 2.24 -3.51
N PHE A 150 -17.33 1.52 -4.59
CA PHE A 150 -17.74 0.12 -4.53
C PHE A 150 -16.62 -0.78 -3.98
N GLY A 151 -15.39 -0.60 -4.46
CA GLY A 151 -14.20 -1.32 -3.98
C GLY A 151 -13.92 -1.08 -2.51
N ILE A 152 -13.95 0.18 -2.06
CA ILE A 152 -13.80 0.54 -0.64
C ILE A 152 -14.90 -0.12 0.19
N GLY A 153 -16.16 -0.05 -0.26
CA GLY A 153 -17.30 -0.64 0.46
C GLY A 153 -17.20 -2.16 0.64
N ILE A 154 -16.74 -2.88 -0.39
CA ILE A 154 -16.49 -4.32 -0.31
C ILE A 154 -15.36 -4.63 0.66
N GLN A 155 -14.20 -3.98 0.50
CA GLN A 155 -13.04 -4.28 1.32
C GLN A 155 -13.25 -3.90 2.79
N MET A 156 -14.04 -2.85 3.07
CA MET A 156 -14.42 -2.48 4.44
C MET A 156 -15.30 -3.56 5.10
N LYS A 157 -16.26 -4.15 4.37
CA LYS A 157 -17.07 -5.27 4.88
C LYS A 157 -16.23 -6.51 5.17
N ILE A 158 -15.18 -6.75 4.38
CA ILE A 158 -14.24 -7.86 4.62
C ILE A 158 -13.42 -7.59 5.89
N LEU A 159 -12.95 -6.35 6.08
CA LEU A 159 -12.22 -5.95 7.29
C LEU A 159 -13.05 -6.18 8.57
N GLN A 160 -14.33 -5.81 8.55
CA GLN A 160 -15.24 -6.01 9.69
C GLN A 160 -15.52 -7.49 10.03
N LYS A 161 -15.28 -8.42 9.10
CA LYS A 161 -15.44 -9.87 9.35
C LYS A 161 -14.17 -10.53 9.87
N GLU A 162 -13.00 -9.91 9.70
CA GLU A 162 -11.71 -10.48 10.09
C GLU A 162 -11.19 -9.94 11.45
N GLY A 163 -11.79 -8.89 12.01
CA GLY A 163 -11.44 -8.30 13.33
C GLY A 163 -12.44 -8.68 14.41
#